data_AF-A0A1F5N2A9-F1
#
_entry.id   AF-A0A1F5N2A9-F1
#
_cell.length_a   1.000
_cell.length_b   1.000
_cell.length_c   1.000
_cell.angle_alpha   90.00
_cell.angle_beta   90.00
_cell.angle_gamma   90.00
#
_symmetry.space_group_name_H-M   'P 1'
#
loop_
_entity.id
_entity.type
_entity.pdbx_description
1 polymer ?
#
loop_
_entity_poly.entity_id
_entity_poly.type
_entity_poly.pdbx_seq_one_letter_code
_entity_poly.pdbx_strand_id
1 'polypeptide(L)'
;MDHKAEAVVVTCIDFRLQEIINKWISKYLQPKTYDRVAWAGGVKNLDQILEQVEISQRLHHIKKVVLINHEDCGAYGQEDTAQKHAEDLTSAKTKIQEQFPNLETETYYLHLDGAFESL
;
A
#
# COMPACT_ATOMS: atom_id res chain seq x y z
N MET A 1 8.92 12.97 21.44
CA MET A 1 7.86 12.05 20.97
C MET A 1 8.56 10.89 20.30
N ASP A 2 8.07 9.65 20.46
CA ASP A 2 8.69 8.51 19.77
C ASP A 2 8.41 8.69 18.27
N HIS A 3 9.46 8.86 17.47
CA HIS A 3 9.36 9.11 16.02
C HIS A 3 9.19 7.80 15.26
N LYS A 4 8.49 6.81 15.84
CA LYS A 4 8.35 5.47 15.26
C LYS A 4 6.94 5.24 14.74
N ALA A 5 6.84 4.69 13.53
CA ALA A 5 5.62 4.15 12.97
C ALA A 5 5.74 2.63 12.90
N GLU A 6 4.61 1.92 13.05
CA GLU A 6 4.58 0.46 12.85
C GLU A 6 4.63 0.11 11.37
N ALA A 7 3.93 0.88 10.54
CA ALA A 7 3.82 0.61 9.12
C ALA A 7 3.80 1.88 8.26
N VAL A 8 4.02 1.69 6.96
CA VAL A 8 3.54 2.61 5.92
C VAL A 8 2.42 1.93 5.14
N VAL A 9 1.34 2.65 4.90
CA VAL A 9 0.19 2.18 4.12
C VAL A 9 0.11 2.98 2.82
N VAL A 10 0.30 2.28 1.70
CA VAL A 10 0.28 2.83 0.34
C VAL A 10 -1.07 2.54 -0.30
N THR A 11 -1.71 3.56 -0.84
CA THR A 11 -3.07 3.50 -1.38
C THR A 11 -3.21 4.34 -2.63
N CYS A 12 -4.31 4.14 -3.38
CA CYS A 12 -4.73 5.12 -4.37
C CYS A 12 -5.32 6.37 -3.71
N ILE A 13 -5.26 7.52 -4.39
CA ILE A 13 -5.95 8.76 -3.99
C ILE A 13 -7.48 8.67 -4.12
N ASP A 14 -8.02 7.58 -4.66
CA ASP A 14 -9.44 7.42 -4.95
C ASP A 14 -10.29 7.64 -3.68
N PHE A 15 -11.17 8.63 -3.74
CA PHE A 15 -11.98 9.06 -2.59
C PHE A 15 -13.02 8.00 -2.18
N ARG A 16 -13.43 7.11 -3.10
CA ARG A 16 -14.45 6.08 -2.87
C ARG A 16 -14.00 5.08 -1.79
N LEU A 17 -12.69 4.93 -1.61
CA LEU A 17 -12.09 3.85 -0.81
C LEU A 17 -11.58 4.31 0.56
N GLN A 18 -11.39 5.63 0.76
CA GLN A 18 -10.68 6.13 1.93
C GLN A 18 -11.35 5.76 3.25
N GLU A 19 -12.70 5.81 3.31
CA GLU A 19 -13.43 5.40 4.51
C GLU A 19 -13.27 3.89 4.80
N ILE A 20 -13.35 3.06 3.76
CA ILE A 20 -13.19 1.60 3.85
C ILE A 20 -11.79 1.27 4.36
N ILE A 21 -10.76 1.88 3.76
CA ILE A 21 -9.36 1.70 4.16
C ILE A 21 -9.14 2.19 5.59
N ASN A 22 -9.70 3.33 6.00
CA ASN A 22 -9.58 3.84 7.36
C ASN A 22 -10.15 2.87 8.39
N LYS A 23 -11.32 2.27 8.09
CA LYS A 23 -11.94 1.25 8.93
C LYS A 23 -11.10 -0.02 8.98
N TRP A 24 -10.56 -0.45 7.84
CA TRP A 24 -9.67 -1.61 7.76
C TRP A 24 -8.41 -1.40 8.60
N ILE A 25 -7.67 -0.30 8.41
CA ILE A 25 -6.47 0.05 9.19
C ILE A 25 -6.81 0.08 10.68
N SER A 26 -7.92 0.74 11.05
CA SER A 26 -8.33 0.85 12.46
C SER A 26 -8.67 -0.49 13.11
N LYS A 27 -9.01 -1.51 12.32
CA LYS A 27 -9.38 -2.85 12.79
C LYS A 27 -8.19 -3.79 12.82
N TYR A 28 -7.33 -3.74 11.81
CA TYR A 28 -6.29 -4.76 11.58
C TYR A 28 -4.87 -4.28 11.90
N LEU A 29 -4.58 -2.98 11.79
CA LEU A 29 -3.24 -2.46 12.08
C LEU A 29 -3.12 -2.04 13.56
N GLN A 30 -2.22 -2.71 14.27
CA GLN A 30 -1.91 -2.44 15.67
C GLN A 30 -0.39 -2.52 15.90
N PRO A 31 0.24 -1.53 16.57
CA PRO A 31 -0.36 -0.27 17.02
C PRO A 31 -0.75 0.65 15.85
N LYS A 32 -1.68 1.57 16.10
CA LYS A 32 -2.20 2.52 15.08
C LYS A 32 -1.23 3.67 14.75
N THR A 33 0.07 3.40 14.75
CA THR A 33 1.09 4.35 14.30
C THR A 33 1.50 3.98 12.88
N TYR A 34 1.17 4.81 11.91
CA TYR A 34 1.49 4.52 10.52
C TYR A 34 1.64 5.79 9.70
N ASP A 35 2.51 5.71 8.70
CA ASP A 35 2.57 6.69 7.63
C ASP A 35 1.57 6.32 6.54
N ARG A 36 0.98 7.33 5.88
CA ARG A 36 0.10 7.10 4.72
C ARG A 36 0.70 7.74 3.48
N VAL A 37 0.78 6.94 2.42
CA VAL A 37 1.11 7.38 1.08
C VAL A 37 -0.12 7.17 0.21
N ALA A 38 -0.65 8.25 -0.36
CA ALA A 38 -1.74 8.17 -1.34
C ALA A 38 -1.20 8.66 -2.68
N TRP A 39 -1.21 7.78 -3.69
CA TRP A 39 -0.67 8.07 -5.02
C TRP A 39 -1.65 7.62 -6.10
N ALA A 40 -1.83 8.39 -7.17
CA ALA A 40 -2.75 8.00 -8.24
C ALA A 40 -2.30 6.67 -8.87
N GLY A 41 -3.14 5.64 -8.78
CA GLY A 41 -2.82 4.28 -9.22
C GLY A 41 -2.11 3.41 -8.18
N GLY A 42 -2.04 3.82 -6.91
CA GLY A 42 -1.42 3.03 -5.85
C GLY A 42 0.03 2.68 -6.18
N VAL A 43 0.32 1.39 -6.41
CA VAL A 43 1.69 0.93 -6.72
C VAL A 43 2.09 1.04 -8.19
N LYS A 44 1.20 1.52 -9.08
CA LYS A 44 1.49 1.62 -10.52
C LYS A 44 2.81 2.35 -10.81
N ASN A 45 3.08 3.41 -10.04
CA ASN A 45 4.31 4.17 -10.16
C ASN A 45 5.31 3.73 -9.08
N LEU A 46 5.91 2.57 -9.29
CA LEU A 46 6.66 1.85 -8.27
C LEU A 46 7.86 2.65 -7.72
N ASP A 47 8.59 3.37 -8.57
CA ASP A 47 9.78 4.12 -8.15
C ASP A 47 9.44 5.16 -7.05
N GLN A 48 8.34 5.89 -7.22
CA GLN A 48 7.88 6.89 -6.26
C GLN A 48 7.40 6.22 -4.98
N ILE A 49 6.79 5.04 -5.06
CA ILE A 49 6.40 4.28 -3.87
C ILE A 49 7.64 3.79 -3.10
N LEU A 50 8.66 3.28 -3.80
CA LEU A 50 9.91 2.87 -3.18
C LEU A 50 10.61 4.02 -2.47
N GLU A 51 10.65 5.21 -3.08
CA GLU A 51 11.18 6.42 -2.45
C GLU A 51 10.43 6.76 -1.14
N GLN A 52 9.10 6.65 -1.12
CA GLN A 52 8.34 6.92 0.11
C GLN A 52 8.53 5.84 1.17
N VAL A 53 8.65 4.57 0.78
CA VAL A 53 8.98 3.46 1.70
C VAL A 53 10.36 3.68 2.32
N GLU A 54 11.35 4.08 1.52
CA GLU A 54 12.70 4.41 2.01
C GLU A 54 12.67 5.56 3.03
N ILE A 55 11.94 6.64 2.72
CA ILE A 55 11.80 7.80 3.61
C ILE A 55 11.14 7.39 4.92
N SER A 56 10.02 6.65 4.86
CA SER A 56 9.31 6.16 6.03
C SER A 56 10.19 5.23 6.88
N GLN A 57 10.95 4.33 6.24
CA GLN A 57 11.88 3.46 6.94
C GLN A 57 13.02 4.22 7.63
N ARG A 58 13.61 5.19 6.92
CA ARG A 58 14.75 5.97 7.42
C ARG A 58 14.36 6.92 8.56
N LEU A 59 13.19 7.56 8.45
CA LEU A 59 12.76 8.58 9.41
C LEU A 59 11.92 8.00 10.54
N HIS A 60 11.09 6.99 10.25
CA HIS A 60 10.12 6.47 11.20
C HIS A 60 10.30 4.99 11.55
N HIS A 61 11.34 4.34 11.04
CA HIS A 61 11.72 2.97 11.41
C HIS A 61 10.55 1.97 11.38
N ILE A 62 9.76 2.02 10.31
CA ILE A 62 8.64 1.11 10.09
C ILE A 62 9.10 -0.35 10.11
N LYS A 63 8.14 -1.25 10.34
CA LYS A 63 8.37 -2.70 10.29
C LYS A 63 7.57 -3.37 9.18
N LYS A 64 6.52 -2.69 8.72
CA LYS A 64 5.55 -3.23 7.76
C LYS A 64 5.27 -2.24 6.63
N VAL A 65 5.11 -2.77 5.44
CA VAL A 65 4.57 -2.06 4.27
C VAL A 65 3.26 -2.73 3.88
N VAL A 66 2.19 -1.95 3.80
CA VAL A 66 0.88 -2.41 3.32
C VAL A 66 0.60 -1.73 1.99
N LEU A 67 0.52 -2.51 0.91
CA LEU A 67 0.26 -2.02 -0.44
C LEU A 67 -1.17 -2.36 -0.84
N ILE A 68 -1.96 -1.34 -1.21
CA ILE A 68 -3.36 -1.51 -1.58
C ILE A 68 -3.60 -0.89 -2.96
N ASN A 69 -3.82 -1.76 -3.95
CA ASN A 69 -4.46 -1.37 -5.21
C ASN A 69 -5.98 -1.64 -5.12
N HIS A 70 -6.73 -1.17 -6.10
CA HIS A 70 -8.19 -1.34 -6.11
C HIS A 70 -8.73 -1.56 -7.51
N GLU A 71 -9.94 -2.11 -7.57
CA GLU A 71 -10.69 -2.29 -8.82
C GLU A 71 -11.22 -0.96 -9.37
N ASP A 72 -11.44 -0.92 -10.69
CA ASP A 72 -11.97 0.27 -11.39
C ASP A 72 -11.08 1.51 -11.16
N CYS A 73 -9.77 1.34 -11.37
CA CYS A 73 -8.78 2.38 -11.13
C CYS A 73 -8.52 3.20 -12.40
N GLY A 74 -8.99 4.46 -12.40
CA GLY A 74 -8.81 5.36 -13.54
C GLY A 74 -7.36 5.62 -13.96
N ALA A 75 -6.38 5.43 -13.05
CA ALA A 75 -4.96 5.57 -13.38
C ALA A 75 -4.41 4.39 -14.20
N TYR A 76 -5.03 3.21 -14.13
CA TYR A 76 -4.68 2.03 -14.94
C TYR A 76 -5.30 2.10 -16.33
N GLY A 77 -6.46 2.73 -16.49
CA GLY A 77 -7.07 2.94 -17.80
C GLY A 77 -7.39 1.63 -18.50
N GLN A 78 -6.86 1.41 -19.71
CA GLN A 78 -7.12 0.17 -20.46
C GLN A 78 -6.49 -1.09 -19.84
N GLU A 79 -5.53 -0.91 -18.93
CA GLU A 79 -4.83 -2.00 -18.25
C GLU A 79 -5.51 -2.39 -16.92
N ASP A 80 -6.64 -1.75 -16.58
CA ASP A 80 -7.38 -1.95 -15.33
C ASP A 80 -8.01 -3.34 -15.26
N THR A 81 -7.19 -4.31 -14.88
CA THR A 81 -7.57 -5.71 -14.71
C THR A 81 -7.02 -6.22 -13.39
N ALA A 82 -7.77 -7.08 -12.70
CA ALA A 82 -7.33 -7.67 -11.44
C ALA A 82 -5.96 -8.37 -11.58
N GLN A 83 -5.73 -9.05 -12.71
CA GLN A 83 -4.44 -9.67 -13.02
C GLN A 83 -3.30 -8.64 -13.05
N LYS A 84 -3.48 -7.52 -13.77
CA LYS A 84 -2.44 -6.49 -13.86
C LYS A 84 -2.15 -5.86 -12.50
N HIS A 85 -3.16 -5.59 -11.69
CA HIS A 85 -2.96 -5.11 -10.32
C HIS A 85 -2.20 -6.13 -9.46
N ALA A 86 -2.51 -7.42 -9.59
CA ALA A 86 -1.82 -8.48 -8.86
C ALA A 86 -0.35 -8.61 -9.28
N GLU A 87 -0.06 -8.51 -10.58
CA GLU A 87 1.31 -8.48 -11.11
C GLU A 87 2.10 -7.31 -10.55
N ASP A 88 1.53 -6.10 -10.57
CA ASP A 88 2.20 -4.89 -10.06
C ASP A 88 2.42 -4.95 -8.54
N LEU A 89 1.42 -5.41 -7.76
CA LEU A 89 1.56 -5.61 -6.32
C LEU A 89 2.64 -6.64 -5.99
N THR A 90 2.68 -7.76 -6.71
CA THR A 90 3.69 -8.81 -6.52
C THR A 90 5.09 -8.31 -6.87
N SER A 91 5.22 -7.56 -7.95
CA SER A 91 6.47 -6.91 -8.35
C SER A 91 6.94 -5.91 -7.29
N ALA A 92 6.04 -5.06 -6.80
CA ALA A 92 6.33 -4.09 -5.74
C ALA A 92 6.80 -4.77 -4.45
N LYS A 93 6.08 -5.81 -4.00
CA LYS A 93 6.44 -6.62 -2.83
C LYS A 93 7.82 -7.23 -2.96
N THR A 94 8.12 -7.83 -4.11
CA THR A 94 9.43 -8.43 -4.40
C THR A 94 10.53 -7.38 -4.31
N LYS A 95 10.34 -6.21 -4.94
CA LYS A 95 11.33 -5.11 -4.91
C LYS A 95 11.54 -4.54 -3.52
N ILE A 96 10.49 -4.38 -2.72
CA ILE A 96 10.61 -3.94 -1.32
C ILE A 96 11.38 -4.98 -0.50
N GLN A 97 11.10 -6.26 -0.66
CA GLN A 97 11.81 -7.32 0.07
C GLN A 97 13.29 -7.44 -0.33
N GLU A 98 13.61 -7.22 -1.61
CA GLU A 98 15.00 -7.14 -2.10
C GLU A 98 15.76 -5.96 -1.49
N GLN A 99 15.14 -4.78 -1.39
CA GLN A 99 15.79 -3.55 -0.89
C GLN A 99 15.76 -3.41 0.64
N PHE A 100 14.71 -3.92 1.27
CA PHE A 100 14.41 -3.79 2.69
C PHE A 100 14.02 -5.15 3.29
N PRO A 101 14.97 -6.10 3.42
CA PRO A 101 14.69 -7.49 3.79
C PRO A 101 14.06 -7.68 5.18
N ASN A 102 14.11 -6.65 6.04
CA ASN A 102 13.53 -6.67 7.38
C ASN A 102 12.09 -6.11 7.42
N LEU A 103 11.54 -5.63 6.30
CA LEU A 103 10.17 -5.13 6.23
C LEU A 103 9.21 -6.27 5.85
N GLU A 104 8.24 -6.52 6.72
CA GLU A 104 7.08 -7.31 6.37
C GLU A 104 6.30 -6.56 5.28
N THR A 105 5.89 -7.26 4.22
CA THR A 105 5.16 -6.62 3.12
C THR A 105 3.88 -7.38 2.81
N GLU A 106 2.75 -6.70 2.99
CA GLU A 106 1.41 -7.21 2.70
C GLU A 106 0.84 -6.49 1.47
N THR A 107 0.13 -7.24 0.65
CA THR A 107 -0.42 -6.79 -0.62
C THR A 107 -1.90 -7.11 -0.67
N TYR A 108 -2.70 -6.11 -1.01
CA TYR A 108 -4.15 -6.23 -1.09
C TYR A 108 -4.69 -5.64 -2.38
N TYR A 109 -5.66 -6.33 -2.96
CA TYR A 109 -6.55 -5.80 -3.98
C TYR A 109 -7.91 -5.50 -3.35
N LEU A 110 -8.32 -4.24 -3.39
CA LEU A 110 -9.55 -3.75 -2.77
C LEU A 110 -10.68 -3.63 -3.80
N HIS A 111 -11.76 -4.34 -3.55
CA HIS A 111 -13.01 -4.22 -4.31
C HIS A 111 -13.82 -2.99 -3.84
N LEU A 112 -14.62 -2.40 -4.72
CA LEU A 112 -15.51 -1.25 -4.43
C LEU A 112 -16.63 -1.63 -3.46
N ASP A 113 -16.96 -2.92 -3.34
CA ASP A 113 -17.86 -3.43 -2.30
C ASP A 113 -17.21 -3.49 -0.90
N GLY A 114 -15.91 -3.21 -0.83
CA GLY A 114 -15.10 -3.15 0.39
C GLY A 114 -14.42 -4.46 0.77
N ALA A 115 -14.48 -5.50 -0.06
CA ALA A 115 -13.73 -6.72 0.15
C ALA A 115 -12.23 -6.50 -0.11
N PHE A 116 -11.39 -6.96 0.81
CA PHE A 116 -9.92 -7.00 0.63
C PHE A 116 -9.51 -8.42 0.24
N GLU A 117 -8.95 -8.58 -0.95
CA GLU A 117 -8.30 -9.79 -1.40
C GLU A 117 -6.79 -9.70 -1.11
N SER A 118 -6.24 -10.68 -0.39
CA SER A 118 -4.79 -10.74 -0.11
C SER A 118 -4.07 -11.46 -1.23
N LEU A 119 -2.91 -10.92 -1.65
CA LEU A 119 -2.08 -11.46 -2.73
C LEU A 119 -0.66 -11.83 -2.25
#